data_AF-A0A8T0CB20-F1
#
_entry.id   AF-A0A8T0CB20-F1
#
_cell.length_a   1.000
_cell.length_b   1.000
_cell.length_c   1.000
_cell.angle_alpha   90.00
_cell.angle_beta   90.00
_cell.angle_gamma   90.00
#
_symmetry.space_group_name_H-M   'P 1'
#
loop_
_entity.id
_entity.type
_entity.pdbx_description
1 polymer ?
#
loop_
_entity_poly.entity_id
_entity_poly.type
_entity_poly.pdbx_seq_one_letter_code
_entity_poly.pdbx_strand_id
1 'polypeptide(L)'
;MPNDLNLDLTPTETGRMDYDATKVIYQLQEWHASRVDQLNTVVQSPKSTSIQIGDIELTTARETGAFKAGVSLALTLLGTLPIHVKEPED
;
A
#
# COMPACT_ATOMS: atom_id res chain seq x y z
N MET A 1 -14.74 -15.29 -51.30
CA MET A 1 -14.05 -14.00 -51.06
C MET A 1 -13.54 -14.03 -49.63
N PRO A 2 -12.26 -13.75 -49.36
CA PRO A 2 -11.80 -13.65 -47.98
C PRO A 2 -12.37 -12.34 -47.40
N ASN A 3 -13.15 -12.46 -46.31
CA ASN A 3 -13.53 -11.31 -45.50
C ASN A 3 -12.31 -10.94 -44.66
N ASP A 4 -11.67 -9.83 -45.00
CA ASP A 4 -10.70 -9.18 -44.14
C ASP A 4 -11.45 -8.59 -42.94
N LEU A 5 -11.54 -9.39 -41.87
CA LEU A 5 -11.84 -8.91 -40.52
C LEU A 5 -10.67 -8.03 -40.08
N ASN A 6 -10.68 -6.78 -40.52
CA ASN A 6 -9.84 -5.74 -39.97
C ASN A 6 -10.42 -5.40 -38.58
N LEU A 7 -10.11 -6.24 -37.60
CA LEU A 7 -10.30 -5.94 -36.18
C LEU A 7 -9.44 -4.72 -35.90
N ASP A 8 -10.07 -3.56 -35.80
CA ASP A 8 -9.44 -2.34 -35.35
C ASP A 8 -9.02 -2.56 -33.88
N LEU A 9 -7.76 -2.99 -33.70
CA LEU A 9 -7.11 -3.19 -32.40
C LEU A 9 -6.59 -1.86 -31.84
N THR A 10 -7.28 -0.75 -32.10
CA THR A 10 -7.02 0.47 -31.35
C THR A 10 -7.66 0.30 -29.96
N PRO A 11 -6.87 0.39 -28.87
CA PRO A 11 -7.45 0.33 -27.54
C PRO A 11 -8.47 1.47 -27.42
N THR A 12 -9.75 1.11 -27.21
CA THR A 12 -10.80 2.09 -26.93
C THR A 12 -10.37 2.93 -25.73
N GLU A 13 -10.69 4.23 -25.72
CA GLU A 13 -10.32 5.12 -24.62
C GLU A 13 -10.75 4.57 -23.24
N THR A 14 -11.84 3.79 -23.21
CA THR A 14 -12.31 3.04 -22.05
C THR A 14 -11.29 2.02 -21.52
N GLY A 15 -10.70 1.19 -22.39
CA GLY A 15 -9.68 0.21 -21.98
C GLY A 15 -8.36 0.84 -21.51
N ARG A 16 -8.05 2.06 -21.98
CA ARG A 16 -6.90 2.84 -21.47
C ARG A 16 -7.17 3.44 -20.09
N MET A 17 -8.37 3.96 -19.86
CA MET A 17 -8.78 4.49 -18.55
C MET A 17 -8.77 3.40 -17.47
N ASP A 18 -9.23 2.19 -17.79
CA ASP A 18 -9.22 1.05 -16.86
C ASP A 18 -7.80 0.55 -16.57
N TYR A 19 -6.90 0.58 -17.56
CA TYR A 19 -5.48 0.27 -17.37
C TYR A 19 -4.79 1.29 -16.45
N ASP A 20 -5.04 2.59 -16.66
CA ASP A 20 -4.46 3.66 -15.85
C ASP A 20 -4.98 3.62 -14.40
N ALA A 21 -6.27 3.38 -14.20
CA ALA A 21 -6.86 3.22 -12.86
C ALA A 21 -6.27 2.00 -12.13
N THR A 22 -6.16 0.87 -12.83
CA THR A 22 -5.56 -0.36 -12.30
C THR A 22 -4.11 -0.13 -11.88
N LYS A 23 -3.33 0.57 -12.71
CA LYS A 23 -1.94 0.92 -12.42
C LYS A 23 -1.82 1.78 -11.16
N VAL A 24 -2.70 2.77 -10.98
CA VAL A 24 -2.72 3.62 -9.77
C VAL A 24 -3.05 2.80 -8.52
N ILE A 25 -4.00 1.86 -8.62
CA ILE A 25 -4.36 0.99 -7.48
C ILE A 25 -3.17 0.10 -7.08
N TYR A 26 -2.46 -0.49 -8.05
CA TYR A 26 -1.25 -1.26 -7.75
C TYR A 26 -0.17 -0.41 -7.10
N GLN A 27 0.09 0.79 -7.61
CA GLN A 27 1.06 1.71 -7.01
C GLN A 27 0.67 2.08 -5.56
N LEU A 28 -0.62 2.27 -5.30
CA LEU A 28 -1.12 2.54 -3.95
C LEU A 28 -0.93 1.34 -3.01
N GLN A 29 -1.17 0.12 -3.49
CA GLN A 29 -0.94 -1.11 -2.73
C GLN A 29 0.55 -1.29 -2.39
N GLU A 30 1.44 -1.07 -3.36
CA GLU A 30 2.89 -1.17 -3.16
C GLU A 30 3.40 -0.11 -2.17
N TRP A 31 2.96 1.15 -2.34
CA TRP A 31 3.29 2.23 -1.42
C TRP A 31 2.83 1.89 0.01
N HIS A 32 1.60 1.40 0.16
CA HIS A 32 1.04 1.01 1.44
C HIS A 32 1.83 -0.14 2.09
N ALA A 33 2.12 -1.20 1.32
CA ALA A 33 2.90 -2.34 1.79
C ALA A 33 4.29 -1.91 2.29
N SER A 34 4.96 -1.01 1.55
CA SER A 34 6.26 -0.47 1.98
C SER A 34 6.16 0.31 3.30
N ARG A 35 5.09 1.07 3.53
CA ARG A 35 4.87 1.78 4.81
C ARG A 35 4.59 0.83 5.96
N VAL A 36 3.79 -0.20 5.73
CA VAL A 36 3.52 -1.25 6.72
C VAL A 36 4.81 -1.97 7.13
N ASP A 37 5.68 -2.30 6.17
CA ASP A 37 6.96 -2.95 6.43
C ASP A 37 7.91 -2.08 7.28
N GLN A 38 8.00 -0.78 6.97
CA GLN A 38 8.76 0.18 7.78
C GLN A 38 8.25 0.25 9.22
N LEU A 39 6.94 0.33 9.39
CA LEU A 39 6.32 0.39 10.72
C LEU A 39 6.49 -0.92 11.49
N ASN A 40 6.43 -2.07 10.82
CA ASN A 40 6.72 -3.37 11.42
C ASN A 40 8.15 -3.45 11.94
N THR A 41 9.11 -2.93 11.18
CA THR A 41 10.52 -2.84 11.62
C THR A 41 10.66 -2.03 12.91
N VAL A 42 9.93 -0.91 13.02
CA VAL A 42 9.92 -0.07 14.23
C VAL A 42 9.31 -0.82 15.41
N VAL A 43 8.19 -1.52 15.23
CA VAL A 43 7.54 -2.30 16.29
C VAL A 43 8.45 -3.43 16.80
N GLN A 44 9.14 -4.12 15.89
CA GLN A 44 10.02 -5.26 16.20
C GLN A 44 11.39 -4.84 16.75
N SER A 45 11.77 -3.57 16.62
CA SER A 45 13.06 -3.09 17.14
C SER A 45 13.18 -3.29 18.66
N PRO A 46 14.40 -3.42 19.22
CA PRO A 46 14.62 -3.54 20.65
C PRO A 46 13.96 -2.41 21.47
N LYS A 47 13.59 -2.70 22.73
CA LYS A 47 12.99 -1.69 23.62
C LYS A 47 13.92 -0.52 23.94
N SER A 48 15.23 -0.72 23.78
CA SER A 48 16.28 0.29 23.99
C SER A 48 16.52 1.20 22.79
N THR A 49 15.82 1.01 21.67
CA THR A 49 15.94 1.87 20.49
C THR A 49 15.28 3.23 20.76
N SER A 50 16.03 4.33 20.59
CA SER A 50 15.46 5.69 20.55
C SER A 50 14.63 5.86 19.28
N ILE A 51 13.45 6.47 19.41
CA ILE A 51 12.55 6.70 18.27
C ILE A 51 12.39 8.20 18.10
N GLN A 52 12.67 8.68 16.89
CA GLN A 52 12.43 10.06 16.49
C GLN A 52 11.28 10.13 15.48
N ILE A 53 10.32 11.02 15.73
CA ILE A 53 9.13 11.26 14.91
C ILE A 53 9.11 12.75 14.56
N GLY A 54 9.66 13.09 13.40
CA GLY A 54 9.89 14.49 13.03
C GLY A 54 10.80 15.18 14.06
N ASP A 55 10.26 16.21 14.70
CA ASP A 55 10.98 16.97 15.74
C ASP A 55 10.81 16.39 17.16
N ILE A 56 10.04 15.30 17.32
CA ILE A 56 9.77 14.67 18.62
C ILE A 56 10.70 13.47 18.81
N GLU A 57 11.45 13.46 19.90
CA GLU A 57 12.25 12.30 20.32
C GLU A 57 11.61 11.59 21.52
N LEU A 58 11.40 10.28 21.40
CA LEU A 58 10.93 9.42 22.48
C LEU A 58 12.13 8.89 23.26
N THR A 59 12.35 9.46 24.45
CA THR A 59 13.57 9.23 25.23
C THR A 59 13.39 8.20 26.33
N THR A 60 12.16 7.92 26.76
CA THR A 60 11.89 6.94 27.81
C THR A 60 11.39 5.60 27.28
N ALA A 61 11.76 4.51 27.95
CA ALA A 61 11.29 3.17 27.60
C ALA A 61 9.75 3.03 27.66
N ARG A 62 9.09 3.83 28.50
CA ARG A 62 7.63 3.85 28.62
C ARG A 62 6.98 4.48 27.38
N GLU A 63 7.48 5.63 26.94
CA GLU A 63 6.98 6.32 25.74
C GLU A 63 7.21 5.49 24.48
N THR A 64 8.43 4.98 24.30
CA THR A 64 8.77 4.10 23.18
C THR A 64 7.89 2.84 23.20
N GLY A 65 7.64 2.25 24.38
CA GLY A 65 6.74 1.11 24.52
C GLY A 65 5.29 1.43 24.15
N ALA A 66 4.76 2.56 24.61
CA ALA A 66 3.40 3.01 24.30
C ALA A 66 3.24 3.31 22.79
N PHE A 67 4.24 3.95 22.19
CA PHE A 67 4.27 4.21 20.76
C PHE A 67 4.25 2.92 19.94
N LYS A 68 5.14 1.97 20.25
CA LYS A 68 5.18 0.66 19.56
C LYS A 68 3.86 -0.10 19.70
N ALA A 69 3.22 -0.05 20.86
CA ALA A 69 1.92 -0.66 21.07
C ALA A 69 0.83 -0.01 20.20
N GLY A 70 0.82 1.33 20.13
CA GLY A 70 -0.09 2.07 19.27
C GLY A 70 0.09 1.74 17.78
N VAL A 71 1.33 1.71 17.30
CA VAL A 71 1.66 1.31 15.92
C VAL A 71 1.23 -0.13 15.65
N SER A 72 1.50 -1.06 16.57
CA SER A 72 1.09 -2.46 16.43
C SER A 72 -0.42 -2.63 16.31
N LEU A 73 -1.20 -1.86 17.08
CA LEU A 73 -2.66 -1.85 16.98
C LEU A 73 -3.12 -1.29 15.64
N ALA A 74 -2.53 -0.17 15.20
CA ALA A 74 -2.84 0.42 13.90
C ALA A 74 -2.56 -0.55 12.75
N LEU A 75 -1.43 -1.28 12.79
CA LEU A 75 -1.10 -2.30 11.80
C LEU A 75 -2.03 -3.51 11.84
N THR A 76 -2.62 -3.84 12.99
CA THR A 76 -3.63 -4.91 13.06
C THR A 76 -4.91 -4.50 12.35
N LEU A 77 -5.27 -3.21 12.41
CA LEU A 77 -6.50 -2.69 11.80
C LEU A 77 -6.33 -2.28 10.33
N LEU A 78 -5.14 -1.80 9.96
CA LEU A 78 -4.85 -1.15 8.70
C LEU A 78 -3.62 -1.73 7.99
N GLY A 79 -3.08 -2.86 8.45
CA GLY A 79 -1.87 -3.47 7.86
C GLY A 79 -2.09 -4.00 6.44
N THR A 80 -3.33 -4.14 6.01
CA THR A 80 -3.69 -4.49 4.63
C THR A 80 -4.59 -3.40 4.05
N LEU A 81 -4.33 -3.03 2.80
CA LEU A 81 -5.20 -2.14 2.06
C LEU A 81 -6.39 -2.95 1.51
N PRO A 82 -7.65 -2.68 1.89
CA PRO A 82 -8.80 -3.51 1.54
C PRO A 82 -9.33 -3.19 0.13
N ILE A 83 -8.43 -3.03 -0.85
CA ILE A 83 -8.79 -2.77 -2.24
C ILE A 83 -8.41 -4.00 -3.05
N HIS A 84 -9.42 -4.65 -3.64
CA HIS A 84 -9.24 -5.78 -4.54
C HIS A 84 -9.55 -5.33 -5.96
N VAL A 85 -8.57 -5.43 -6.86
CA VAL A 85 -8.80 -5.26 -8.29
C VAL A 85 -9.40 -6.56 -8.81
N LYS A 86 -10.57 -6.48 -9.44
CA LYS A 86 -11.13 -7.55 -10.25
C LYS A 86 -11.14 -7.06 -11.70
N GLU A 87 -10.68 -7.89 -12.63
CA GLU A 87 -10.92 -7.62 -14.04
C GLU A 87 -12.45 -7.64 -14.27
N PRO A 88 -13.00 -6.68 -15.03
CA PRO A 88 -14.40 -6.75 -15.41
C PRO A 88 -14.63 -8.05 -16.20
N GLU A 89 -15.57 -8.88 -15.75
CA GLU A 89 -16.01 -10.04 -16.53
C GLU A 89 -16.80 -9.52 -17.74
N ASP A 90 -16.33 -9.84 -18.96
CA ASP A 90 -16.96 -9.53 -20.25
C ASP A 90 -18.36 -10.16 -20.40
#